data_AF-A0A7W1B4H6-F1
#
_entry.id   AF-A0A7W1B4H6-F1
#
_cell.length_a   1.000
_cell.length_b   1.000
_cell.length_c   1.000
_cell.angle_alpha   90.00
_cell.angle_beta   90.00
_cell.angle_gamma   90.00
#
_symmetry.space_group_name_H-M   'P 1'
#
loop_
_entity.id
_entity.type
_entity.pdbx_description
1 polymer ?
#
loop_
_entity_poly.entity_id
_entity_poly.type
_entity_poly.pdbx_seq_one_letter_code
_entity_poly.pdbx_strand_id
1 'polypeptide(L)' 'MNVREPDQAATVEPEGVPAPPHTGIEQIDQATAGLSGLNEVPLAQHPDRLAGVHDALHRVLHSDHPVPDQAAQHDQALSP' A
#
# COMPACT_ATOMS: atom_id res chain seq x y z
N MET A 1 -22.52 47.34 7.99
CA MET A 1 -22.33 45.92 8.34
C MET A 1 -21.63 45.25 7.16
N ASN A 2 -20.59 44.48 7.45
CA ASN A 2 -19.32 44.37 6.72
C ASN A 2 -19.34 43.89 5.25
N VAL A 3 -18.56 44.60 4.42
CA VAL A 3 -17.90 44.07 3.22
C VAL A 3 -16.57 43.41 3.66
N ARG A 4 -16.34 42.14 3.35
CA ARG A 4 -15.05 41.46 3.59
C ARG A 4 -14.39 41.20 2.23
N GLU A 5 -13.18 41.72 2.07
CA GLU A 5 -12.27 41.52 0.94
C GLU A 5 -12.16 40.05 0.50
N PRO A 6 -12.06 39.76 -0.81
CA PRO A 6 -11.55 38.50 -1.31
C PRO A 6 -10.12 38.73 -1.83
N ASP A 7 -9.17 39.00 -0.94
CA ASP A 7 -7.74 38.97 -1.28
C ASP A 7 -6.98 38.14 -0.24
N GLN A 8 -7.40 36.89 -0.14
CA GLN A 8 -6.50 35.86 0.37
C GLN A 8 -6.11 35.01 -0.82
N ALA A 9 -5.19 35.55 -1.62
CA ALA A 9 -4.31 34.71 -2.40
C ALA A 9 -3.55 33.83 -1.39
N ALA A 10 -4.15 32.68 -1.05
CA ALA A 10 -3.45 31.62 -0.37
C ALA A 10 -2.25 31.30 -1.26
N THR A 11 -1.08 31.73 -0.84
CA THR A 11 0.16 31.22 -1.39
C THR A 11 0.10 29.71 -1.14
N VAL A 12 -0.27 28.96 -2.17
CA VAL A 12 -0.11 27.51 -2.16
C VAL A 12 1.39 27.32 -2.16
N GLU A 13 1.95 27.16 -0.96
CA GLU A 13 3.28 26.59 -0.79
C GLU A 13 3.26 25.31 -1.65
N PRO A 14 4.21 25.12 -2.58
CA PRO A 14 4.22 23.89 -3.35
C PRO A 14 4.47 22.78 -2.33
N GLU A 15 3.41 22.12 -1.88
CA GLU A 15 3.48 20.97 -1.00
C GLU A 15 4.45 20.00 -1.68
N GLY A 16 5.66 19.95 -1.16
CA GLY A 16 6.69 19.02 -1.62
C GLY A 16 6.05 17.65 -1.59
N VAL A 17 6.22 16.90 -2.69
CA VAL A 17 5.64 15.56 -2.87
C VAL A 17 5.72 14.82 -1.53
N PRO A 18 4.59 14.43 -0.92
CA PRO A 18 4.61 13.82 0.40
C PRO A 18 5.52 12.61 0.36
N ALA A 19 6.44 12.53 1.32
CA ALA A 19 7.36 11.42 1.42
C ALA A 19 6.56 10.11 1.50
N PRO A 20 7.02 9.02 0.85
CA PRO A 20 6.33 7.75 0.91
C PRO A 20 6.20 7.28 2.37
N PRO A 21 5.09 6.61 2.73
CA PRO A 21 4.87 6.13 4.08
C PRO A 21 5.96 5.14 4.47
N HIS A 22 6.62 5.39 5.61
CA HIS A 22 7.62 4.48 6.18
C HIS A 22 7.02 3.70 7.35
N THR A 23 6.90 2.38 7.20
CA THR A 23 6.29 1.51 8.21
C THR A 23 7.32 0.77 9.07
N GLY A 24 8.58 0.78 8.64
CA GLY A 24 9.67 0.01 9.25
C GLY A 24 9.64 -1.48 8.85
N ILE A 25 8.67 -1.92 8.06
CA ILE A 25 8.58 -3.26 7.51
C ILE A 25 9.01 -3.18 6.05
N GLU A 26 10.24 -3.62 5.75
CA GLU A 26 10.88 -3.48 4.44
C GLU A 26 9.98 -3.91 3.27
N GLN A 27 9.24 -5.01 3.44
CA GLN A 27 8.33 -5.52 2.41
C GLN A 27 7.13 -4.60 2.14
N ILE A 28 6.57 -3.96 3.17
CA ILE A 28 5.44 -3.03 3.05
C ILE A 28 5.93 -1.70 2.46
N ASP A 29 7.08 -1.24 2.93
CA ASP A 29 7.77 -0.07 2.40
C ASP A 29 8.10 -0.21 0.91
N GLN A 30 8.64 -1.36 0.51
CA GLN A 30 8.91 -1.65 -0.90
C GLN A 30 7.61 -1.75 -1.74
N ALA A 31 6.55 -2.34 -1.20
CA ALA A 31 5.27 -2.42 -1.89
C ALA A 31 4.67 -1.03 -2.12
N THR A 32 4.72 -0.15 -1.12
CA THR A 32 4.17 1.21 -1.21
C THR A 32 5.03 2.18 -2.02
N ALA A 33 6.33 1.93 -2.17
CA ALA A 33 7.22 2.69 -3.06
C ALA A 33 6.73 2.69 -4.53
N GLY A 34 5.98 1.66 -4.96
CA GLY A 34 5.35 1.61 -6.28
C GLY A 34 4.29 2.69 -6.53
N LEU A 35 3.81 3.37 -5.48
CA LEU A 35 2.89 4.52 -5.57
C LEU A 35 3.62 5.85 -5.77
N SER A 36 4.93 5.90 -5.54
CA SER A 36 5.72 7.09 -5.85
C SER A 36 5.66 7.39 -7.36
N GLY A 37 5.39 8.65 -7.70
CA GLY A 37 5.25 9.08 -9.09
C GLY A 37 3.94 8.66 -9.76
N LEU A 38 2.92 8.20 -9.02
CA LEU A 38 1.61 7.86 -9.60
C LEU A 38 0.98 9.07 -10.32
N ASN A 39 1.24 10.28 -9.85
CA ASN A 39 0.79 11.52 -10.50
C ASN A 39 1.50 11.80 -11.84
N GLU A 40 2.64 11.19 -12.09
CA GLU A 40 3.43 11.37 -13.32
C GLU A 40 3.01 10.38 -14.42
N VAL A 41 2.22 9.35 -14.09
CA VAL A 41 1.68 8.39 -15.06
C VAL A 41 0.25 8.75 -15.48
N PRO A 42 -0.16 8.43 -16.73
CA PRO A 42 -1.53 8.66 -17.19
C PRO A 42 -2.56 7.96 -16.29
N LEU A 43 -3.70 8.62 -16.05
CA LEU A 43 -4.82 8.09 -15.26
C LEU A 43 -5.26 6.67 -15.67
N ALA A 44 -5.18 6.36 -16.96
CA ALA A 44 -5.50 5.03 -17.48
C ALA A 44 -4.60 3.90 -16.94
N GLN A 45 -3.40 4.23 -16.46
CA GLN A 45 -2.43 3.28 -15.90
C GLN A 45 -2.49 3.20 -14.37
N HIS A 46 -3.27 4.08 -13.72
CA HIS A 46 -3.42 4.07 -12.26
C HIS A 46 -4.04 2.77 -11.75
N PRO A 47 -5.09 2.19 -12.38
CA PRO A 47 -5.69 0.95 -11.89
C PRO A 47 -4.69 -0.21 -11.83
N ASP A 48 -3.83 -0.33 -12.83
CA ASP A 48 -2.82 -1.38 -12.91
C ASP A 48 -1.75 -1.23 -11.83
N ARG A 49 -1.21 -0.01 -11.66
CA ARG A 49 -0.30 0.34 -10.57
C ARG A 49 -0.89 0.05 -9.19
N LEU A 50 -2.13 0.49 -8.96
CA LEU A 50 -2.83 0.30 -7.69
C LEU A 50 -3.11 -1.19 -7.43
N ALA A 51 -3.49 -1.95 -8.46
CA ALA A 51 -3.70 -3.39 -8.34
C ALA A 51 -2.40 -4.12 -7.97
N GLY A 52 -1.27 -3.76 -8.59
CA GLY A 52 0.04 -4.35 -8.26
C GLY A 52 0.48 -4.07 -6.82
N VAL A 53 0.33 -2.83 -6.36
CA VAL A 53 0.65 -2.46 -4.96
C VAL A 53 -0.29 -3.17 -3.99
N HIS A 54 -1.58 -3.26 -4.32
CA HIS A 54 -2.56 -3.97 -3.51
C HIS A 54 -2.23 -5.47 -3.40
N ASP A 55 -1.89 -6.14 -4.49
CA ASP A 55 -1.51 -7.56 -4.48
C ASP A 55 -0.24 -7.79 -3.63
N ALA A 56 0.76 -6.93 -3.79
CA ALA A 56 1.99 -7.00 -3.00
C ALA A 56 1.69 -6.84 -1.49
N LEU A 57 0.89 -5.85 -1.12
CA LEU A 57 0.47 -5.65 0.28
C LEU A 57 -0.35 -6.81 0.81
N HIS A 58 -1.33 -7.30 0.03
CA HIS A 58 -2.14 -8.45 0.39
C HIS A 58 -1.26 -9.67 0.65
N ARG A 59 -0.27 -9.93 -0.22
CA ARG A 59 0.69 -11.01 -0.01
C ARG A 59 1.49 -10.81 1.28
N VAL A 60 2.07 -9.64 1.51
CA VAL A 60 2.87 -9.39 2.71
C VAL A 60 2.04 -9.56 3.99
N LEU A 61 0.80 -9.08 3.99
CA LEU A 61 -0.09 -9.14 5.16
C LEU A 61 -0.69 -10.53 5.40
N HIS A 62 -0.89 -11.33 4.34
CA HIS A 62 -1.54 -12.64 4.44
C HIS A 62 -0.59 -13.84 4.28
N SER A 63 0.69 -13.64 3.95
CA SER A 63 1.66 -14.74 3.83
C SER A 63 2.24 -15.20 5.18
N ASP A 64 1.95 -14.51 6.29
CA ASP A 64 2.32 -14.93 7.64
C ASP A 64 1.27 -15.88 8.26
N HIS A 65 0.97 -16.98 7.56
CA HIS A 65 0.52 -18.22 8.21
C HIS A 65 0.54 -19.42 7.24
N PRO A 66 1.69 -20.09 7.05
CA PRO A 66 1.61 -21.53 6.84
C PRO A 66 1.06 -22.12 8.14
N VAL A 67 -0.23 -22.43 8.23
CA VAL A 67 -0.73 -23.34 9.28
C VAL A 67 0.07 -24.65 9.16
N PRO A 68 0.94 -25.01 10.11
CA PRO A 68 1.68 -26.27 10.04
C PRO A 68 0.83 -27.45 10.55
N ASP A 69 -0.49 -27.41 10.35
CA ASP A 69 -1.45 -28.38 10.91
C ASP A 69 -2.08 -29.29 9.85
N GLN A 70 -1.34 -29.69 8.80
CA GLN A 70 -1.83 -30.74 7.89
C GLN A 70 -0.78 -31.80 7.51
N ALA A 71 0.49 -31.63 7.86
CA ALA A 71 1.52 -32.64 7.59
C ALA A 71 1.60 -33.74 8.68
N ALA A 72 1.08 -33.51 9.89
CA ALA A 72 1.26 -34.42 11.02
C ALA A 72 0.09 -35.38 11.29
N GLN A 73 -1.05 -35.25 10.58
CA GLN A 73 -2.25 -36.03 10.89
C GLN A 73 -2.53 -37.21 9.93
N HIS A 74 -1.78 -37.36 8.84
CA HIS A 74 -2.05 -38.42 7.85
C HIS A 74 -1.25 -39.73 8.08
N ASP A 75 -0.32 -39.78 9.03
CA ASP A 75 0.52 -40.96 9.28
C ASP A 75 0.09 -41.80 10.50
N GLN A 76 -1.00 -41.43 11.19
CA GLN A 76 -1.45 -42.14 12.41
C GLN A 76 -2.73 -42.98 12.23
N ALA A 77 -3.16 -43.22 10.99
CA ALA A 77 -4.32 -44.06 10.67
C ALA A 77 -3.95 -45.29 9.83
N LEU A 78 -2.79 -45.91 10.09
CA LEU A 78 -2.56 -47.30 9.65
C LEU A 78 -1.50 -47.96 10.53
N SER A 79 -1.94 -48.62 11.59
CA SER A 79 -1.16 -49.65 12.28
C SER A 79 -2.05 -50.89 12.46
N PRO A 80 -1.45 -52.10 12.38
CA PRO A 80 -2.07 -53.35 11.90
C PRO A 80 -3.09 -54.01 12.84
#